data_AF-A0AAF0J948-F1
#
_entry.id   AF-A0AAF0J948-F1
#
_cell.length_a   1.000
_cell.length_b   1.000
_cell.length_c   1.000
_cell.angle_alpha   90.00
_cell.angle_beta   90.00
_cell.angle_gamma   90.00
#
_symmetry.space_group_name_H-M   'P 1'
#
loop_
_entity.id
_entity.type
_entity.pdbx_description
1 polymer ?
#
loop_
_entity_poly.entity_id
_entity_poly.type
_entity_poly.pdbx_seq_one_letter_code
_entity_poly.pdbx_strand_id
1 'polypeptide(L)'
;MPQEFPRVDLEHPSDIDYIIQAVLRYATDVGQERLRARGRGAAALEGTLEQALARWVYAARARLIPNVHINGLSLSDYAKQSAGTSSLLMAAIEPFDEGLSQRVHTLSSQVDEMTERVVACRKSLPLAYARAIQRRAEARNALAEAKEEQRQRRLRKTRTRSPFPALARGQPLPSTLAQLTPVDVAAKARSEATLEAVCAALEQLQTCNPSSFPDYYGGFIPWSATSKKSLLSVLATGYNAQRHTDVFEPIVNMYVYEEVIDGKKLTDIINKDHVNTKYLPHAKLPDNVVAVPKAEEAAKGATLLVFVLPHQFILNVCKSLKDAISPDAHAISMIKGVEVADHNISIYADVIQEALNIPCAALSGANIANEVAAGLFSETTVGYRPHQRHLADYYVKLFDTPKFRVGMIEDVAGVSLCGALKNIVAVGAGLVDGLGWGGNVKAAIMRIGLMEMRRFSLEFFENVRPETFTETSAGVADLITTCYGGRNRKCAEAFVKTRKPFHVLEAELLNGQKLQGTETAKDVYEFLQSRGKVDEYPLMKTIYEICFKGLDPSQLTERL
;
A
#
# COMPACT_ATOMS: atom_id res chain seq x y z
N MET A 1 -11.83 27.99 12.71
CA MET A 1 -13.21 28.49 12.57
C MET A 1 -13.25 29.40 11.36
N PRO A 2 -14.42 29.59 10.72
CA PRO A 2 -14.61 30.68 9.77
C PRO A 2 -14.22 32.03 10.41
N GLN A 3 -13.64 32.95 9.64
CA GLN A 3 -13.31 34.29 10.14
C GLN A 3 -14.58 35.11 10.41
N GLU A 4 -15.64 34.86 9.65
CA GLU A 4 -16.95 35.50 9.80
C GLU A 4 -18.04 34.41 9.85
N PHE A 5 -19.01 34.58 10.74
CA PHE A 5 -20.21 33.73 10.77
C PHE A 5 -21.34 34.43 10.01
N PRO A 6 -22.15 33.69 9.23
CA PRO A 6 -23.31 34.28 8.57
C PRO A 6 -24.30 34.80 9.61
N ARG A 7 -25.06 35.84 9.25
CA ARG A 7 -26.14 36.34 10.10
C ARG A 7 -27.19 35.25 10.29
N VAL A 8 -27.58 35.00 11.54
CA VAL A 8 -28.58 34.00 11.91
C VAL A 8 -29.72 34.71 12.62
N ASP A 9 -30.95 34.46 12.18
CA ASP A 9 -32.15 34.98 12.83
C ASP A 9 -32.89 33.82 13.49
N LEU A 10 -33.15 33.93 14.79
CA LEU A 10 -33.73 32.88 15.62
C LEU A 10 -35.12 33.30 16.10
N GLU A 11 -35.95 32.32 16.38
CA GLU A 11 -37.31 32.55 16.87
C GLU A 11 -37.31 32.85 18.39
N HIS A 12 -36.40 32.23 19.16
CA HIS A 12 -36.29 32.43 20.60
C HIS A 12 -34.82 32.50 21.11
N PRO A 13 -34.50 33.29 22.15
CA PRO A 13 -33.14 33.42 22.68
C PRO A 13 -32.52 32.12 23.21
N SER A 14 -33.33 31.17 23.70
CA SER A 14 -32.85 29.87 24.19
C SER A 14 -32.19 29.02 23.12
N ASP A 15 -32.49 29.29 21.85
CA ASP A 15 -31.94 28.54 20.72
C ASP A 15 -30.44 28.83 20.53
N ILE A 16 -29.96 29.95 21.07
CA ILE A 16 -28.54 30.30 21.12
C ILE A 16 -27.77 29.27 21.94
N ASP A 17 -28.28 28.90 23.11
CA ASP A 17 -27.66 27.88 23.95
C ASP A 17 -27.69 26.51 23.27
N TYR A 18 -28.75 26.19 22.52
CA TYR A 18 -28.81 24.96 21.73
C TYR A 18 -27.74 24.92 20.63
N ILE A 19 -27.55 26.03 19.90
CA ILE A 19 -26.51 26.16 18.86
C ILE A 19 -25.12 26.05 19.48
N ILE A 20 -24.88 26.68 20.62
CA ILE A 20 -23.59 26.62 21.32
C ILE A 20 -23.30 25.20 21.80
N GLN A 21 -24.31 24.50 22.34
CA GLN A 21 -24.17 23.11 22.76
C GLN A 21 -23.92 22.19 21.57
N ALA A 22 -24.56 22.43 20.43
CA ALA A 22 -24.31 21.68 19.19
C ALA A 22 -22.88 21.89 18.67
N VAL A 23 -22.39 23.14 18.70
CA VAL A 23 -21.03 23.50 18.30
C VAL A 23 -19.99 22.88 19.26
N LEU A 24 -20.24 22.91 20.57
CA LEU A 24 -19.39 22.24 21.56
C LEU A 24 -19.37 20.73 21.37
N ARG A 25 -20.52 20.11 21.11
CA ARG A 25 -20.62 18.67 20.87
C ARG A 25 -19.84 18.26 19.62
N TYR A 26 -20.03 18.99 18.52
CA TYR A 26 -19.26 18.78 17.30
C TYR A 26 -17.74 18.92 17.51
N ALA A 27 -17.31 19.94 18.24
CA ALA A 27 -15.90 20.14 18.55
C ALA A 27 -15.32 19.01 19.42
N THR A 28 -16.11 18.55 20.39
CA THR A 28 -15.76 17.46 21.28
C THR A 28 -15.61 16.16 20.49
N ASP A 29 -16.55 15.86 19.60
CA ASP A 29 -16.52 14.66 18.77
C ASP A 29 -15.29 14.66 17.85
N VAL A 30 -15.01 15.78 17.17
CA VAL A 30 -13.82 15.95 16.32
C VAL A 30 -12.52 15.86 17.15
N GLY A 31 -12.53 16.45 18.35
CA GLY A 31 -11.41 16.42 19.28
C GLY A 31 -11.08 15.01 19.77
N GLN A 32 -12.10 14.28 20.21
CA GLN A 32 -11.99 12.89 20.67
C GLN A 32 -11.59 11.96 19.53
N GLU A 33 -12.13 12.15 18.33
CA GLU A 33 -11.74 11.37 17.15
C GLU A 33 -10.25 11.55 16.82
N ARG A 34 -9.75 12.79 16.88
CA ARG A 34 -8.32 13.09 16.71
C ARG A 34 -7.46 12.52 17.83
N LEU A 35 -7.97 12.47 19.06
CA LEU A 35 -7.27 11.86 20.20
C LEU A 35 -7.17 10.33 20.01
N ARG A 36 -8.28 9.67 19.62
CA ARG A 36 -8.35 8.23 19.34
C ARG A 36 -7.39 7.82 18.22
N ALA A 37 -7.25 8.65 17.19
CA ALA A 37 -6.29 8.43 16.10
C ALA A 37 -4.82 8.45 16.54
N ARG A 38 -4.49 8.89 17.76
CA ARG A 38 -3.11 8.94 18.28
C ARG A 38 -2.68 7.76 19.15
N GLY A 39 -3.55 6.79 19.41
CA GLY A 39 -3.20 5.56 20.12
C GLY A 39 -2.64 5.79 21.54
N ARG A 40 -1.53 5.14 21.90
CA ARG A 40 -1.00 5.06 23.29
C ARG A 40 -0.65 6.41 23.96
N GLY A 41 -0.54 7.50 23.19
CA GLY A 41 -0.27 8.85 23.71
C GLY A 41 -1.52 9.70 24.00
N ALA A 42 -2.71 9.17 23.76
CA ALA A 42 -3.97 9.92 23.87
C ALA A 42 -4.26 10.39 25.31
N ALA A 43 -4.04 9.53 26.30
CA ALA A 43 -4.35 9.83 27.71
C ALA A 43 -3.57 11.05 28.27
N ALA A 44 -2.34 11.27 27.80
CA ALA A 44 -1.53 12.42 28.25
C ALA A 44 -1.99 13.76 27.65
N LEU A 45 -2.89 13.74 26.66
CA LEU A 45 -3.34 14.93 25.92
C LEU A 45 -4.81 15.27 26.20
N GLU A 46 -5.50 14.47 27.02
CA GLU A 46 -6.93 14.63 27.30
C GLU A 46 -7.21 15.96 28.03
N GLY A 47 -6.43 16.29 29.06
CA GLY A 47 -6.52 17.60 29.73
C GLY A 47 -6.16 18.79 28.83
N THR A 48 -5.34 18.58 27.78
CA THR A 48 -5.05 19.63 26.78
C THR A 48 -6.23 19.82 25.83
N LEU A 49 -6.94 18.74 25.48
CA LEU A 49 -8.14 18.79 24.66
C LEU A 49 -9.27 19.54 25.37
N GLU A 50 -9.51 19.27 26.65
CA GLU A 50 -10.54 19.97 27.44
C GLU A 50 -10.28 21.48 27.48
N GLN A 51 -9.03 21.90 27.73
CA GLN A 51 -8.66 23.32 27.72
C GLN A 51 -8.80 23.95 26.33
N ALA A 52 -8.51 23.21 25.26
CA ALA A 52 -8.69 23.68 23.89
C ALA A 52 -10.17 23.83 23.51
N LEU A 53 -11.03 22.88 23.93
CA LEU A 53 -12.48 22.93 23.70
C LEU A 53 -13.13 24.10 24.43
N ALA A 54 -12.75 24.34 25.69
CA ALA A 54 -13.25 25.48 26.45
C ALA A 54 -12.93 26.83 25.77
N ARG A 55 -11.70 26.99 25.28
CA ARG A 55 -11.28 28.19 24.51
C ARG A 55 -12.05 28.32 23.20
N TRP A 56 -12.32 27.20 22.54
CA TRP A 56 -13.02 27.17 21.26
C TRP A 56 -14.49 27.55 21.39
N VAL A 57 -15.19 27.05 22.42
CA VAL A 57 -16.58 27.44 22.72
C VAL A 57 -16.69 28.92 23.08
N TYR A 58 -15.73 29.43 23.86
CA TYR A 58 -15.71 30.85 24.19
C TYR A 58 -15.52 31.72 22.93
N ALA A 59 -14.57 31.37 22.06
CA ALA A 59 -14.37 32.08 20.79
C ALA A 59 -15.59 31.95 19.85
N ALA A 60 -16.26 30.80 19.85
CA ALA A 60 -17.51 30.59 19.11
C ALA A 60 -18.59 31.56 19.57
N ARG A 61 -18.84 31.64 20.89
CA ARG A 61 -19.80 32.56 21.50
C ARG A 61 -19.50 34.00 21.09
N ALA A 62 -18.26 34.44 21.27
CA ALA A 62 -17.86 35.83 20.98
C ALA A 62 -18.04 36.24 19.51
N ARG A 63 -17.89 35.32 18.56
CA ARG A 63 -18.05 35.58 17.12
C ARG A 63 -19.46 35.35 16.60
N LEU A 64 -20.24 34.48 17.25
CA LEU A 64 -21.62 34.16 16.88
C LEU A 64 -22.59 35.25 17.38
N ILE A 65 -22.46 35.69 18.64
CA ILE A 65 -23.40 36.62 19.30
C ILE A 65 -23.64 37.91 18.49
N PRO A 66 -22.61 38.59 17.92
CA PRO A 66 -22.83 39.80 17.12
C PRO A 66 -23.63 39.56 15.82
N ASN A 67 -23.67 38.31 15.33
CA ASN A 67 -24.32 37.93 14.10
C ASN A 67 -25.72 37.31 14.32
N VAL A 68 -26.15 37.14 15.58
CA VAL A 68 -27.46 36.57 15.92
C VAL A 68 -28.50 37.66 16.13
N HIS A 69 -29.64 37.47 15.49
CA HIS A 69 -30.86 38.26 15.66
C HIS A 69 -31.97 37.36 16.21
N ILE A 70 -32.93 37.96 16.91
CA ILE A 70 -34.14 37.28 17.35
C ILE A 70 -35.33 37.99 16.71
N ASN A 71 -36.08 37.30 15.85
CA ASN A 71 -37.18 37.86 15.07
C ASN A 71 -36.81 39.18 14.36
N GLY A 72 -35.62 39.21 13.75
CA GLY A 72 -35.10 40.35 12.99
C GLY A 72 -34.43 41.44 13.82
N LEU A 73 -34.45 41.34 15.15
CA LEU A 73 -33.88 42.33 16.08
C LEU A 73 -32.50 41.92 16.56
N SER A 74 -31.59 42.88 16.74
CA SER A 74 -30.33 42.61 17.42
C SER A 74 -30.62 42.12 18.85
N LEU A 75 -29.75 41.30 19.44
CA LEU A 75 -29.93 40.86 20.82
C LEU A 75 -30.09 42.02 21.81
N SER A 76 -29.39 43.14 21.59
CA SER A 76 -29.55 44.36 22.38
C SER A 76 -30.91 45.03 22.21
N ASP A 77 -31.49 45.01 21.01
CA ASP A 77 -32.79 45.64 20.74
C ASP A 77 -33.95 44.74 21.17
N TYR A 78 -33.80 43.42 21.00
CA TYR A 78 -34.70 42.42 21.56
C TYR A 78 -34.77 42.53 23.09
N ALA A 79 -33.62 42.67 23.77
CA ALA A 79 -33.54 42.85 25.23
C ALA A 79 -34.23 44.16 25.70
N LYS A 80 -34.15 45.23 24.91
CA LYS A 80 -34.85 46.51 25.20
C LYS A 80 -36.35 46.42 24.98
N GLN A 81 -36.82 45.69 23.95
CA GLN A 81 -38.25 45.48 23.72
C GLN A 81 -38.88 44.53 24.75
N SER A 82 -38.14 43.48 25.16
CA SER A 82 -38.59 42.52 26.17
C SER A 82 -38.54 43.06 27.60
N ALA A 83 -37.83 44.17 27.86
CA ALA A 83 -37.84 44.87 29.15
C ALA A 83 -39.23 45.41 29.57
N GLY A 84 -40.21 45.46 28.66
CA GLY A 84 -41.62 45.76 28.97
C GLY A 84 -42.42 44.59 29.54
N THR A 85 -41.89 43.36 29.49
CA THR A 85 -42.58 42.13 29.89
C THR A 85 -41.63 41.17 30.61
N SER A 86 -41.74 41.16 31.94
CA SER A 86 -41.16 40.20 32.90
C SER A 86 -39.67 40.36 33.26
N SER A 87 -39.44 40.74 34.52
CA SER A 87 -38.13 40.98 35.17
C SER A 87 -37.31 39.70 35.46
N LEU A 88 -37.75 38.52 35.04
CA LEU A 88 -37.07 37.24 35.33
C LEU A 88 -36.02 36.85 34.26
N LEU A 89 -36.07 37.42 33.04
CA LEU A 89 -35.12 37.07 31.98
C LEU A 89 -33.75 37.75 32.12
N MET A 90 -33.66 38.86 32.85
CA MET A 90 -32.44 39.68 32.97
C MET A 90 -31.39 39.11 33.95
N ALA A 91 -31.73 38.11 34.76
CA ALA A 91 -30.81 37.56 35.76
C ALA A 91 -29.83 36.50 35.22
N ALA A 92 -29.96 36.07 33.95
CA ALA A 92 -29.22 34.93 33.42
C ALA A 92 -28.19 35.27 32.31
N ILE A 93 -28.00 36.54 31.96
CA ILE A 93 -27.04 36.94 30.93
C ILE A 93 -25.98 37.83 31.56
N GLU A 94 -24.79 37.28 31.78
CA GLU A 94 -23.62 38.07 32.17
C GLU A 94 -23.38 39.18 31.13
N PRO A 95 -23.13 40.43 31.55
CA PRO A 95 -22.91 41.54 30.63
C PRO A 95 -21.68 41.26 29.77
N PHE A 96 -21.82 41.46 28.45
CA PHE A 96 -20.76 41.28 27.47
C PHE A 96 -19.63 42.28 27.72
N ASP A 97 -18.47 41.79 28.17
CA ASP A 97 -17.26 42.61 28.37
C ASP A 97 -16.52 42.78 27.03
N GLU A 98 -16.78 43.90 26.36
CA GLU A 98 -16.13 44.29 25.10
C GLU A 98 -14.60 44.29 25.21
N GLY A 99 -14.04 44.73 26.35
CA GLY A 99 -12.60 44.77 26.57
C GLY A 99 -11.96 43.39 26.67
N LEU A 100 -12.67 42.42 27.24
CA LEU A 100 -12.25 41.01 27.24
C LEU A 100 -12.39 40.38 25.85
N SER A 101 -13.47 40.67 25.13
CA SER A 101 -13.71 40.19 23.75
C SER A 101 -12.60 40.67 22.79
N GLN A 102 -12.21 41.94 22.87
CA GLN A 102 -11.16 42.51 22.02
C GLN A 102 -9.77 41.95 22.33
N ARG A 103 -9.47 41.68 23.60
CA ARG A 103 -8.25 40.96 24.02
C ARG A 103 -8.22 39.53 23.50
N VAL A 104 -9.35 38.81 23.56
CA VAL A 104 -9.47 37.44 23.05
C VAL A 104 -9.38 37.40 21.53
N HIS A 105 -9.93 38.39 20.82
CA HIS A 105 -9.78 38.52 19.37
C HIS A 105 -8.31 38.75 18.98
N THR A 106 -7.60 39.59 19.73
CA THR A 106 -6.17 39.87 19.52
C THR A 106 -5.32 38.63 19.77
N LEU A 107 -5.55 37.93 20.88
CA LEU A 107 -4.88 36.66 21.22
C LEU A 107 -5.18 35.56 20.20
N SER A 108 -6.43 35.44 19.73
CA SER A 108 -6.79 34.47 18.69
C SER A 108 -6.06 34.76 17.38
N SER A 109 -5.94 36.04 17.00
CA SER A 109 -5.23 36.43 15.77
C SER A 109 -3.73 36.13 15.87
N GLN A 110 -3.11 36.35 17.03
CA GLN A 110 -1.71 35.98 17.28
C GLN A 110 -1.50 34.45 17.26
N VAL A 111 -2.45 33.67 17.77
CA VAL A 111 -2.40 32.20 17.72
C VAL A 111 -2.59 31.68 16.31
N ASP A 112 -3.47 32.29 15.51
CA ASP A 112 -3.65 31.96 14.10
C ASP A 112 -2.39 32.28 13.29
N GLU A 113 -1.77 33.44 13.50
CA GLU A 113 -0.47 33.80 12.89
C GLU A 113 0.64 32.83 13.31
N MET A 114 0.70 32.45 14.59
CA MET A 114 1.68 31.48 15.08
C MET A 114 1.43 30.07 14.51
N THR A 115 0.16 29.71 14.31
CA THR A 115 -0.25 28.45 13.68
C THR A 115 0.12 28.44 12.20
N GLU A 116 -0.11 29.53 11.48
CA GLU A 116 0.34 29.69 10.09
C GLU A 116 1.86 29.65 9.98
N ARG A 117 2.59 30.27 10.91
CA ARG A 117 4.06 30.16 10.99
C ARG A 117 4.52 28.72 11.26
N VAL A 118 3.81 27.97 12.11
CA VAL A 118 4.10 26.54 12.35
C VAL A 118 3.74 25.67 11.14
N VAL A 119 2.66 25.98 10.43
CA VAL A 119 2.26 25.30 9.17
C VAL A 119 3.26 25.62 8.05
N ALA A 120 3.70 26.87 7.91
CA ALA A 120 4.74 27.29 6.96
C ALA A 120 6.09 26.64 7.31
N CYS A 121 6.45 26.59 8.60
CA CYS A 121 7.62 25.87 9.09
C CYS A 121 7.50 24.37 8.77
N ARG A 122 6.33 23.74 8.98
CA ARG A 122 6.05 22.34 8.60
C ARG A 122 6.06 22.08 7.10
N LYS A 123 5.64 23.04 6.26
CA LYS A 123 5.77 22.96 4.79
C LYS A 123 7.22 23.13 4.33
N SER A 124 8.02 23.89 5.09
CA SER A 124 9.46 24.05 4.85
C SER A 124 10.30 22.90 5.41
N LEU A 125 9.77 22.12 6.36
CA LEU A 125 10.44 20.98 7.00
C LEU A 125 10.83 19.88 6.00
N PRO A 126 10.01 19.49 5.01
CA PRO A 126 10.42 18.61 3.92
C PRO A 126 11.61 19.15 3.13
N LEU A 127 11.65 20.46 2.86
CA LEU A 127 12.74 21.11 2.13
C LEU A 127 14.02 21.24 2.98
N ALA A 128 13.88 21.58 4.26
CA ALA A 128 14.97 21.65 5.23
C ALA A 128 15.52 20.25 5.57
N TYR A 129 14.65 19.23 5.63
CA TYR A 129 15.00 17.82 5.79
C TYR A 129 15.67 17.27 4.54
N ALA A 130 15.19 17.62 3.34
CA ALA A 130 15.87 17.29 2.09
C ALA A 130 17.27 17.93 2.01
N ARG A 131 17.39 19.22 2.38
CA ARG A 131 18.70 19.91 2.47
C ARG A 131 19.59 19.33 3.57
N ALA A 132 19.04 18.88 4.70
CA ALA A 132 19.79 18.21 5.76
C ALA A 132 20.25 16.79 5.36
N ILE A 133 19.43 16.04 4.62
CA ILE A 133 19.81 14.77 4.01
C ILE A 133 20.93 15.00 2.99
N GLN A 134 20.80 16.01 2.14
CA GLN A 134 21.82 16.36 1.16
C GLN A 134 23.15 16.76 1.83
N ARG A 135 23.12 17.64 2.84
CA ARG A 135 24.31 17.99 3.64
C ARG A 135 24.92 16.79 4.37
N ARG A 136 24.10 15.84 4.83
CA ARG A 136 24.57 14.60 5.48
C ARG A 136 25.17 13.61 4.48
N ALA A 137 24.68 13.59 3.24
CA ALA A 137 25.27 12.83 2.14
C ALA A 137 26.60 13.46 1.70
N GLU A 138 26.65 14.77 1.53
CA GLU A 138 27.88 15.53 1.23
C GLU A 138 28.93 15.35 2.34
N ALA A 139 28.54 15.43 3.61
CA ALA A 139 29.44 15.18 4.75
C ALA A 139 29.92 13.71 4.82
N ARG A 140 29.09 12.74 4.43
CA ARG A 140 29.50 11.32 4.33
C ARG A 140 30.50 11.10 3.20
N ASN A 141 30.28 11.73 2.06
CA ASN A 141 31.21 11.66 0.92
C ASN A 141 32.54 12.34 1.26
N ALA A 142 32.50 13.54 1.86
CA ALA A 142 33.70 14.23 2.34
C ALA A 142 34.46 13.42 3.41
N LEU A 143 33.74 12.72 4.31
CA LEU A 143 34.36 11.82 5.28
C LEU A 143 34.96 10.57 4.62
N ALA A 144 34.34 10.04 3.58
CA ALA A 144 34.87 8.92 2.80
C ALA A 144 36.13 9.33 2.03
N GLU A 145 36.12 10.50 1.38
CA GLU A 145 37.29 11.09 0.73
C GLU A 145 38.40 11.39 1.73
N ALA A 146 38.11 11.98 2.89
CA ALA A 146 39.10 12.22 3.94
C ALA A 146 39.68 10.92 4.51
N LYS A 147 38.87 9.85 4.65
CA LYS A 147 39.34 8.52 5.07
C LYS A 147 40.22 7.88 4.00
N GLU A 148 39.88 8.01 2.72
CA GLU A 148 40.70 7.51 1.62
C GLU A 148 41.99 8.33 1.48
N GLU A 149 41.95 9.65 1.65
CA GLU A 149 43.15 10.50 1.68
C GLU A 149 44.04 10.17 2.89
N GLN A 150 43.46 9.89 4.06
CA GLN A 150 44.18 9.42 5.24
C GLN A 150 44.78 8.03 5.03
N ARG A 151 44.07 7.12 4.34
CA ARG A 151 44.57 5.80 3.93
C ARG A 151 45.72 5.93 2.94
N GLN A 152 45.61 6.78 1.93
CA GLN A 152 46.66 7.09 0.95
C GLN A 152 47.87 7.76 1.63
N ARG A 153 47.67 8.68 2.58
CA ARG A 153 48.74 9.27 3.41
C ARG A 153 49.41 8.24 4.32
N ARG A 154 48.65 7.30 4.91
CA ARG A 154 49.19 6.15 5.63
C ARG A 154 50.01 5.27 4.70
N LEU A 155 49.48 4.87 3.54
CA LEU A 155 50.22 4.09 2.53
C LEU A 155 51.51 4.79 2.07
N ARG A 156 51.51 6.13 1.94
CA ARG A 156 52.70 6.94 1.64
C ARG A 156 53.69 7.04 2.80
N LYS A 157 53.24 7.12 4.06
CA LYS A 157 54.10 7.14 5.27
C LYS A 157 54.59 5.77 5.75
N THR A 158 53.86 4.70 5.44
CA THR A 158 54.23 3.30 5.81
C THR A 158 55.35 2.74 4.92
N ARG A 159 55.86 3.56 3.98
CA ARG A 159 57.03 3.22 3.17
C ARG A 159 58.34 3.19 3.97
N THR A 160 58.33 3.65 5.23
CA THR A 160 59.47 3.57 6.14
C THR A 160 59.00 3.26 7.56
N ARG A 161 59.37 2.08 8.08
CA ARG A 161 59.25 1.60 9.49
C ARG A 161 57.92 0.96 9.94
N SER A 162 57.58 -0.21 9.38
CA SER A 162 56.77 -1.21 10.13
C SER A 162 57.62 -2.45 10.39
N PRO A 163 57.68 -2.97 11.64
CA PRO A 163 58.52 -4.12 12.00
C PRO A 163 57.96 -5.48 11.54
N PHE A 164 56.74 -5.52 10.96
CA PHE A 164 56.14 -6.76 10.44
C PHE A 164 55.87 -6.66 8.93
N PRO A 165 56.91 -6.78 8.11
CA PRO A 165 56.79 -6.56 6.66
C PRO A 165 56.18 -7.74 5.89
N ALA A 166 56.08 -8.95 6.46
CA ALA A 166 55.53 -10.13 5.76
C ALA A 166 53.99 -10.21 5.84
N LEU A 167 53.41 -10.06 7.04
CA LEU A 167 51.97 -10.13 7.28
C LEU A 167 51.17 -9.01 6.60
N ALA A 168 51.73 -7.80 6.55
CA ALA A 168 51.09 -6.66 5.89
C ALA A 168 51.06 -6.77 4.35
N ARG A 169 51.80 -7.72 3.76
CA ARG A 169 51.92 -7.92 2.30
C ARG A 169 51.21 -9.18 1.80
N GLY A 170 50.45 -9.88 2.64
CA GLY A 170 49.68 -11.06 2.23
C GLY A 170 50.53 -12.24 1.78
N GLN A 171 51.80 -12.32 2.22
CA GLN A 171 52.65 -13.47 1.93
C GLN A 171 52.48 -14.55 3.02
N PRO A 172 52.45 -15.85 2.64
CA PRO A 172 52.36 -16.94 3.59
C PRO A 172 53.59 -16.99 4.51
N LEU A 173 53.38 -17.30 5.79
CA LEU A 173 54.47 -17.53 6.75
C LEU A 173 55.27 -18.80 6.35
N PRO A 174 56.60 -18.83 6.54
CA PRO A 174 57.41 -20.00 6.24
C PRO A 174 56.91 -21.24 6.99
N SER A 175 56.86 -22.39 6.30
CA SER A 175 56.27 -23.63 6.80
C SER A 175 57.12 -24.38 7.85
N THR A 176 58.36 -23.94 8.11
CA THR A 176 59.29 -24.62 9.03
C THR A 176 59.64 -23.77 10.24
N LEU A 177 59.49 -24.36 11.44
CA LEU A 177 59.68 -23.75 12.77
C LEU A 177 61.05 -23.09 13.00
N ALA A 178 62.10 -23.49 12.27
CA ALA A 178 63.45 -22.97 12.42
C ALA A 178 63.65 -21.51 11.96
N GLN A 179 62.66 -20.91 11.29
CA GLN A 179 62.75 -19.56 10.73
C GLN A 179 61.76 -18.56 11.37
N LEU A 180 61.00 -18.96 12.39
CA LEU A 180 60.01 -18.12 13.05
C LEU A 180 60.61 -17.46 14.28
N THR A 181 60.43 -16.14 14.43
CA THR A 181 60.85 -15.43 15.63
C THR A 181 59.92 -15.77 16.81
N PRO A 182 60.34 -15.60 18.08
CA PRO A 182 59.48 -15.86 19.24
C PRO A 182 58.14 -15.10 19.20
N VAL A 183 58.11 -13.95 18.51
CA VAL A 183 56.92 -13.14 18.31
C VAL A 183 55.98 -13.78 17.28
N ASP A 184 56.52 -14.40 16.23
CA ASP A 184 55.74 -15.12 15.22
C ASP A 184 55.12 -16.39 15.81
N VAL A 185 55.84 -17.08 16.71
CA VAL A 185 55.33 -18.23 17.45
C VAL A 185 54.16 -17.83 18.35
N ALA A 186 54.28 -16.72 19.07
CA ALA A 186 53.18 -16.20 19.91
C ALA A 186 51.98 -15.71 19.08
N ALA A 187 52.20 -15.15 17.90
CA ALA A 187 51.12 -14.73 17.00
C ALA A 187 50.38 -15.91 16.38
N LYS A 188 51.11 -16.98 16.01
CA LYS A 188 50.54 -18.24 15.54
C LYS A 188 49.69 -18.90 16.63
N ALA A 189 50.21 -19.03 17.85
CA ALA A 189 49.48 -19.60 18.98
C ALA A 189 48.17 -18.84 19.31
N ARG A 190 48.18 -17.50 19.24
CA ARG A 190 46.95 -16.69 19.41
C ARG A 190 45.93 -16.90 18.29
N SER A 191 46.41 -17.06 17.06
CA SER A 191 45.56 -17.28 15.89
C SER A 191 44.92 -18.69 15.94
N GLU A 192 45.68 -19.70 16.34
CA GLU A 192 45.20 -21.08 16.54
C GLU A 192 44.16 -21.15 17.68
N ALA A 193 44.42 -20.51 18.83
CA ALA A 193 43.45 -20.43 19.92
C ALA A 193 42.16 -19.69 19.54
N THR A 194 42.25 -18.67 18.69
CA THR A 194 41.08 -17.96 18.14
C THR A 194 40.31 -18.86 17.18
N LEU A 195 41.01 -19.63 16.35
CA LEU A 195 40.40 -20.56 15.40
C LEU A 195 39.68 -21.70 16.14
N GLU A 196 40.29 -22.27 17.19
CA GLU A 196 39.66 -23.28 18.05
C GLU A 196 38.41 -22.73 18.76
N ALA A 197 38.47 -21.50 19.27
CA ALA A 197 37.31 -20.85 19.90
C ALA A 197 36.16 -20.61 18.90
N VAL A 198 36.49 -20.26 17.65
CA VAL A 198 35.50 -20.11 16.57
C VAL A 198 34.93 -21.46 16.15
N CYS A 199 35.76 -22.50 16.01
CA CYS A 199 35.30 -23.86 15.71
C CYS A 199 34.41 -24.43 16.82
N ALA A 200 34.77 -24.26 18.09
CA ALA A 200 33.96 -24.68 19.22
C ALA A 200 32.60 -23.94 19.28
N ALA A 201 32.56 -22.65 18.94
CA ALA A 201 31.31 -21.89 18.82
C ALA A 201 30.44 -22.38 17.66
N LEU A 202 31.06 -22.78 16.53
CA LEU A 202 30.37 -23.35 15.37
C LEU A 202 29.84 -24.77 15.65
N GLU A 203 30.57 -25.59 16.40
CA GLU A 203 30.12 -26.92 16.85
C GLU A 203 28.97 -26.82 17.87
N GLN A 204 29.00 -25.83 18.78
CA GLN A 204 27.86 -25.54 19.66
C GLN A 204 26.62 -25.11 18.88
N LEU A 205 26.78 -24.33 17.80
CA LEU A 205 25.70 -23.99 16.88
C LEU A 205 25.17 -25.21 16.09
N GLN A 206 26.01 -26.22 15.83
CA GLN A 206 25.59 -27.48 15.18
C GLN A 206 24.78 -28.41 16.10
N THR A 207 24.89 -28.30 17.43
CA THR A 207 24.08 -29.12 18.37
C THR A 207 22.68 -28.55 18.64
N CYS A 208 22.41 -27.30 18.24
CA CYS A 208 21.08 -26.69 18.24
C CYS A 208 20.30 -27.15 17.01
N ASN A 209 19.79 -28.38 17.07
CA ASN A 209 19.10 -29.12 16.03
C ASN A 209 18.01 -28.32 15.25
N PRO A 210 18.21 -28.02 13.95
CA PRO A 210 17.15 -27.72 12.98
C PRO A 210 17.10 -28.87 11.97
N SER A 211 16.73 -30.07 12.42
CA SER A 211 16.51 -31.21 11.50
C SER A 211 15.18 -31.03 10.78
N SER A 212 15.22 -30.34 9.64
CA SER A 212 14.46 -30.65 8.41
C SER A 212 14.54 -29.50 7.40
N PHE A 213 15.73 -29.24 6.85
CA PHE A 213 15.84 -28.62 5.53
C PHE A 213 16.80 -29.47 4.70
N PRO A 214 16.30 -30.35 3.83
CA PRO A 214 17.13 -30.99 2.84
C PRO A 214 17.36 -30.01 1.68
N ASP A 215 18.64 -29.87 1.36
CA ASP A 215 19.23 -29.70 0.04
C ASP A 215 18.96 -28.42 -0.78
N TYR A 216 20.01 -28.08 -1.50
CA TYR A 216 20.16 -26.98 -2.44
C TYR A 216 19.12 -27.12 -3.58
N TYR A 217 18.18 -26.17 -3.72
CA TYR A 217 17.24 -26.11 -4.85
C TYR A 217 17.31 -24.74 -5.52
N GLY A 218 18.27 -24.59 -6.43
CA GLY A 218 18.54 -23.33 -7.14
C GLY A 218 18.46 -23.49 -8.65
N GLY A 219 17.34 -23.03 -9.21
CA GLY A 219 17.19 -22.66 -10.61
C GLY A 219 15.83 -21.95 -10.70
N PHE A 220 15.65 -20.81 -11.35
CA PHE A 220 14.41 -20.00 -11.24
C PHE A 220 13.84 -19.62 -12.63
N ILE A 221 12.58 -19.14 -12.64
CA ILE A 221 11.87 -18.26 -13.60
C ILE A 221 10.93 -18.92 -14.61
N PRO A 222 9.65 -18.54 -14.78
CA PRO A 222 9.17 -17.69 -15.88
C PRO A 222 8.32 -16.52 -15.38
N TRP A 223 8.35 -15.42 -16.15
CA TRP A 223 7.68 -14.14 -15.85
C TRP A 223 6.75 -13.71 -16.98
N SER A 224 6.15 -12.53 -16.91
CA SER A 224 5.53 -11.91 -18.09
C SER A 224 5.62 -10.40 -18.04
N ALA A 225 6.22 -9.75 -19.02
CA ALA A 225 6.36 -8.27 -19.07
C ALA A 225 5.21 -7.55 -19.79
N THR A 226 3.99 -8.08 -19.73
CA THR A 226 2.85 -7.57 -20.50
C THR A 226 1.99 -6.55 -19.76
N SER A 227 2.36 -6.14 -18.54
CA SER A 227 1.64 -5.12 -17.78
C SER A 227 2.52 -4.32 -16.81
N LYS A 228 2.08 -3.10 -16.46
CA LYS A 228 2.72 -2.25 -15.44
C LYS A 228 2.92 -2.94 -14.09
N LYS A 229 1.97 -3.78 -13.67
CA LYS A 229 2.04 -4.49 -12.38
C LYS A 229 3.11 -5.58 -12.41
N SER A 230 3.26 -6.24 -13.56
CA SER A 230 4.29 -7.24 -13.77
C SER A 230 5.68 -6.62 -13.66
N LEU A 231 5.89 -5.42 -14.18
CA LEU A 231 7.19 -4.74 -14.14
C LEU A 231 7.59 -4.18 -12.76
N LEU A 232 6.64 -4.09 -11.82
CA LEU A 232 6.95 -3.70 -10.44
C LEU A 232 7.40 -4.85 -9.58
N SER A 233 6.74 -6.00 -9.73
CA SER A 233 7.25 -7.23 -9.14
C SER A 233 8.67 -7.44 -9.64
N VAL A 234 8.95 -7.10 -10.91
CA VAL A 234 10.29 -7.12 -11.52
C VAL A 234 11.34 -6.33 -10.80
N LEU A 235 11.04 -5.08 -10.50
CA LEU A 235 11.97 -4.24 -9.76
C LEU A 235 12.31 -4.87 -8.40
N ALA A 236 11.30 -5.25 -7.61
CA ALA A 236 11.51 -5.83 -6.30
C ALA A 236 12.33 -7.13 -6.35
N THR A 237 11.94 -8.08 -7.19
CA THR A 237 12.66 -9.35 -7.37
C THR A 237 14.09 -9.15 -7.87
N GLY A 238 14.32 -8.26 -8.85
CA GLY A 238 15.66 -8.05 -9.39
C GLY A 238 16.62 -7.50 -8.33
N TYR A 239 16.18 -6.49 -7.57
CA TYR A 239 16.98 -5.93 -6.48
C TYR A 239 17.20 -6.92 -5.33
N ASN A 240 16.17 -7.66 -4.93
CA ASN A 240 16.28 -8.57 -3.79
C ASN A 240 17.00 -9.87 -4.14
N ALA A 241 16.90 -10.36 -5.38
CA ALA A 241 17.70 -11.50 -5.85
C ALA A 241 19.21 -11.18 -5.80
N GLN A 242 19.62 -9.97 -6.21
CA GLN A 242 21.01 -9.51 -6.07
C GLN A 242 21.46 -9.33 -4.62
N ARG A 243 20.54 -8.98 -3.71
CA ARG A 243 20.86 -8.76 -2.28
C ARG A 243 20.94 -10.06 -1.48
N HIS A 244 20.22 -11.08 -1.92
CA HIS A 244 20.03 -12.32 -1.20
C HIS A 244 20.53 -13.52 -2.03
N THR A 245 21.77 -13.43 -2.51
CA THR A 245 22.42 -14.49 -3.30
C THR A 245 22.68 -15.78 -2.50
N ASP A 246 22.52 -15.72 -1.18
CA ASP A 246 22.48 -16.88 -0.28
C ASP A 246 21.23 -17.74 -0.49
N VAL A 247 20.18 -17.18 -1.11
CA VAL A 247 18.87 -17.82 -1.28
C VAL A 247 18.39 -17.81 -2.73
N PHE A 248 18.69 -16.75 -3.50
CA PHE A 248 18.21 -16.60 -4.87
C PHE A 248 19.36 -16.57 -5.87
N GLU A 249 19.12 -17.15 -7.05
CA GLU A 249 20.00 -16.94 -8.20
C GLU A 249 20.04 -15.45 -8.56
N PRO A 250 21.23 -14.87 -8.86
CA PRO A 250 21.35 -13.45 -9.14
C PRO A 250 20.58 -13.02 -10.39
N ILE A 251 20.47 -13.91 -11.40
CA ILE A 251 19.81 -13.60 -12.68
C ILE A 251 18.32 -13.84 -12.55
N VAL A 252 17.52 -12.88 -13.02
CA VAL A 252 16.06 -12.97 -13.08
C VAL A 252 15.61 -12.92 -14.54
N ASN A 253 15.31 -14.06 -15.14
CA ASN A 253 14.71 -14.09 -16.47
C ASN A 253 13.31 -13.44 -16.43
N MET A 254 12.83 -12.98 -17.57
CA MET A 254 11.55 -12.33 -17.72
C MET A 254 10.93 -12.79 -19.01
N TYR A 255 9.91 -13.65 -18.98
CA TYR A 255 9.19 -13.89 -20.23
C TYR A 255 8.52 -12.60 -20.71
N VAL A 256 8.71 -12.26 -21.97
CA VAL A 256 8.13 -11.09 -22.63
C VAL A 256 7.49 -11.60 -23.90
N TYR A 257 6.18 -11.43 -24.03
CA TYR A 257 5.54 -11.69 -25.31
C TYR A 257 6.19 -10.78 -26.35
N GLU A 258 6.76 -11.36 -27.40
CA GLU A 258 7.57 -10.62 -28.35
C GLU A 258 6.72 -9.59 -29.10
N GLU A 259 7.17 -8.34 -29.06
CA GLU A 259 6.54 -7.22 -29.76
C GLU A 259 7.62 -6.41 -30.47
N VAL A 260 7.26 -5.78 -31.58
CA VAL A 260 8.19 -4.91 -32.32
C VAL A 260 7.83 -3.45 -32.02
N ILE A 261 8.75 -2.72 -31.41
CA ILE A 261 8.65 -1.28 -31.11
C ILE A 261 9.70 -0.56 -31.93
N ASP A 262 9.27 0.37 -32.79
CA ASP A 262 10.16 1.16 -33.68
C ASP A 262 11.17 0.29 -34.44
N GLY A 263 10.71 -0.87 -34.96
CA GLY A 263 11.52 -1.80 -35.73
C GLY A 263 12.47 -2.70 -34.92
N LYS A 264 12.43 -2.64 -33.58
CA LYS A 264 13.24 -3.47 -32.67
C LYS A 264 12.37 -4.37 -31.83
N LYS A 265 12.87 -5.57 -31.52
CA LYS A 265 12.24 -6.50 -30.58
C LYS A 265 12.22 -5.90 -29.17
N LEU A 266 11.10 -6.02 -28.49
CA LEU A 266 10.93 -5.49 -27.13
C LEU A 266 11.91 -6.16 -26.15
N THR A 267 12.19 -7.46 -26.34
CA THR A 267 13.21 -8.16 -25.53
C THR A 267 14.58 -7.53 -25.70
N ASP A 268 14.97 -7.15 -26.91
CA ASP A 268 16.28 -6.57 -27.21
C ASP A 268 16.40 -5.16 -26.60
N ILE A 269 15.32 -4.37 -26.65
CA ILE A 269 15.25 -3.06 -25.99
C ILE A 269 15.42 -3.24 -24.48
N ILE A 270 14.68 -4.17 -23.87
CA ILE A 270 14.75 -4.41 -22.42
C ILE A 270 16.14 -4.90 -22.01
N ASN A 271 16.72 -5.85 -22.73
CA ASN A 271 18.03 -6.42 -22.39
C ASN A 271 19.18 -5.42 -22.58
N LYS A 272 19.04 -4.47 -23.51
CA LYS A 272 20.07 -3.47 -23.78
C LYS A 272 19.93 -2.22 -22.90
N ASP A 273 18.72 -1.68 -22.84
CA ASP A 273 18.46 -0.38 -22.23
C ASP A 273 17.93 -0.51 -20.79
N HIS A 274 17.61 -1.73 -20.35
CA HIS A 274 16.99 -2.04 -19.05
C HIS A 274 15.72 -1.23 -18.81
N VAL A 275 14.93 -0.99 -19.85
CA VAL A 275 13.66 -0.26 -19.78
C VAL A 275 12.63 -0.98 -20.64
N ASN A 276 11.44 -1.23 -20.08
CA ASN A 276 10.29 -1.64 -20.87
C ASN A 276 9.56 -0.39 -21.38
N THR A 277 9.91 0.04 -22.59
CA THR A 277 9.46 1.32 -23.18
C THR A 277 7.96 1.40 -23.42
N LYS A 278 7.26 0.27 -23.57
CA LYS A 278 5.81 0.23 -23.80
C LYS A 278 5.03 0.29 -22.50
N TYR A 279 5.36 -0.59 -21.56
CA TYR A 279 4.54 -0.81 -20.38
C TYR A 279 5.03 -0.04 -19.15
N LEU A 280 6.34 0.26 -19.03
CA LEU A 280 6.90 1.04 -17.93
C LEU A 280 8.05 1.97 -18.39
N PRO A 281 7.77 2.97 -19.26
CA PRO A 281 8.79 3.78 -19.94
C PRO A 281 9.69 4.61 -19.01
N HIS A 282 9.27 4.84 -17.77
CA HIS A 282 9.95 5.75 -16.84
C HIS A 282 10.70 5.05 -15.71
N ALA A 283 10.74 3.71 -15.69
CA ALA A 283 11.46 2.97 -14.66
C ALA A 283 12.56 2.12 -15.30
N LYS A 284 13.76 2.21 -14.73
CA LYS A 284 14.89 1.35 -15.08
C LYS A 284 14.82 0.04 -14.30
N LEU A 285 14.80 -1.07 -15.01
CA LEU A 285 14.90 -2.42 -14.47
C LEU A 285 16.33 -2.70 -13.98
N PRO A 286 16.52 -3.57 -12.98
CA PRO A 286 17.85 -3.97 -12.54
C PRO A 286 18.62 -4.70 -13.64
N ASP A 287 19.94 -4.54 -13.66
CA ASP A 287 20.79 -5.06 -14.74
C ASP A 287 20.81 -6.61 -14.81
N ASN A 288 20.39 -7.28 -13.73
CA ASN A 288 20.25 -8.74 -13.66
C ASN A 288 18.91 -9.28 -14.18
N VAL A 289 18.03 -8.41 -14.68
CA VAL A 289 16.76 -8.83 -15.30
C VAL A 289 16.98 -9.09 -16.79
N VAL A 290 16.65 -10.30 -17.24
CA VAL A 290 16.87 -10.75 -18.63
C VAL A 290 15.54 -11.06 -19.31
N ALA A 291 15.14 -10.25 -20.29
CA ALA A 291 13.97 -10.50 -21.12
C ALA A 291 14.17 -11.69 -22.08
N VAL A 292 13.23 -12.63 -22.07
CA VAL A 292 13.23 -13.87 -22.85
C VAL A 292 11.90 -13.98 -23.62
N PRO A 293 11.90 -14.22 -24.94
CA PRO A 293 10.69 -14.15 -25.76
C PRO A 293 9.77 -15.37 -25.67
N LYS A 294 10.24 -16.49 -25.09
CA LYS A 294 9.45 -17.71 -24.92
C LYS A 294 9.29 -18.08 -23.46
N ALA A 295 8.07 -18.45 -23.09
CA ALA A 295 7.75 -18.84 -21.72
C ALA A 295 8.56 -20.06 -21.29
N GLU A 296 8.61 -21.12 -22.11
CA GLU A 296 9.38 -22.35 -21.87
C GLU A 296 10.90 -22.13 -21.71
N GLU A 297 11.49 -21.19 -22.46
CA GLU A 297 12.91 -20.88 -22.34
C GLU A 297 13.18 -20.07 -21.07
N ALA A 298 12.28 -19.13 -20.73
CA ALA A 298 12.36 -18.41 -19.48
C ALA A 298 12.23 -19.36 -18.28
N ALA A 299 11.34 -20.36 -18.41
CA ALA A 299 10.94 -21.42 -17.47
C ALA A 299 12.04 -22.41 -17.07
N LYS A 300 13.08 -22.51 -17.90
CA LYS A 300 13.93 -23.68 -17.93
C LYS A 300 14.72 -23.84 -16.63
N GLY A 301 14.40 -24.89 -15.87
CA GLY A 301 15.05 -25.20 -14.60
C GLY A 301 14.53 -24.37 -13.42
N ALA A 302 13.37 -23.73 -13.55
CA ALA A 302 12.79 -22.88 -12.52
C ALA A 302 12.19 -23.63 -11.31
N THR A 303 12.46 -23.14 -10.10
CA THR A 303 12.00 -23.61 -8.79
C THR A 303 11.03 -22.63 -8.15
N LEU A 304 11.03 -21.37 -8.58
CA LEU A 304 10.02 -20.37 -8.21
C LEU A 304 9.38 -19.86 -9.51
N LEU A 305 8.09 -19.51 -9.50
CA LEU A 305 7.39 -18.91 -10.64
C LEU A 305 6.54 -17.73 -10.16
N VAL A 306 6.56 -16.61 -10.88
CA VAL A 306 5.76 -15.43 -10.54
C VAL A 306 4.80 -15.12 -11.68
N PHE A 307 3.53 -15.47 -11.48
CA PHE A 307 2.47 -15.29 -12.48
C PHE A 307 1.85 -13.90 -12.39
N VAL A 308 2.14 -13.06 -13.40
CA VAL A 308 1.58 -11.70 -13.52
C VAL A 308 1.11 -11.42 -14.95
N LEU A 309 0.37 -12.38 -15.50
CA LEU A 309 -0.21 -12.32 -16.84
C LEU A 309 -1.67 -11.85 -16.79
N PRO A 310 -2.17 -11.24 -17.89
CA PRO A 310 -3.61 -11.20 -18.13
C PRO A 310 -4.18 -12.62 -18.08
N HIS A 311 -5.33 -12.77 -17.44
CA HIS A 311 -5.85 -14.08 -17.05
C HIS A 311 -6.12 -15.02 -18.25
N GLN A 312 -6.50 -14.46 -19.40
CA GLN A 312 -6.83 -15.21 -20.61
C GLN A 312 -5.65 -16.01 -21.19
N PHE A 313 -4.42 -15.69 -20.79
CA PHE A 313 -3.21 -16.37 -21.27
C PHE A 313 -2.71 -17.47 -20.33
N ILE A 314 -3.28 -17.60 -19.13
CA ILE A 314 -2.74 -18.45 -18.06
C ILE A 314 -2.70 -19.91 -18.46
N LEU A 315 -3.84 -20.47 -18.88
CA LEU A 315 -3.92 -21.89 -19.24
C LEU A 315 -2.96 -22.25 -20.40
N ASN A 316 -2.83 -21.37 -21.39
CA ASN A 316 -1.92 -21.59 -22.52
C ASN A 316 -0.45 -21.51 -22.09
N VAL A 317 -0.11 -20.57 -21.22
CA VAL A 317 1.25 -20.50 -20.66
C VAL A 317 1.53 -21.73 -19.81
N CYS A 318 0.64 -22.13 -18.88
CA CYS A 318 0.84 -23.32 -18.06
C CYS A 318 1.08 -24.58 -18.91
N LYS A 319 0.36 -24.75 -20.03
CA LYS A 319 0.62 -25.86 -20.97
C LYS A 319 2.06 -25.88 -21.50
N SER A 320 2.62 -24.72 -21.86
CA SER A 320 4.01 -24.62 -22.33
C SER A 320 5.05 -24.84 -21.23
N LEU A 321 4.68 -24.67 -19.96
CA LEU A 321 5.60 -24.75 -18.83
C LEU A 321 5.77 -26.16 -18.27
N LYS A 322 4.83 -27.07 -18.54
CA LYS A 322 4.71 -28.38 -17.87
C LYS A 322 6.01 -29.20 -17.86
N ASP A 323 6.76 -29.18 -18.97
CA ASP A 323 7.99 -29.96 -19.12
C ASP A 323 9.27 -29.11 -18.96
N ALA A 324 9.14 -27.81 -18.67
CA ALA A 324 10.27 -26.88 -18.61
C ALA A 324 10.70 -26.54 -17.17
N ILE A 325 9.80 -26.69 -16.20
CA ILE A 325 10.00 -26.31 -14.80
C ILE A 325 10.64 -27.43 -13.97
N SER A 326 11.24 -27.08 -12.83
CA SER A 326 11.75 -28.05 -11.86
C SER A 326 10.59 -28.84 -11.22
N PRO A 327 10.78 -30.13 -10.88
CA PRO A 327 9.81 -30.87 -10.06
C PRO A 327 9.54 -30.24 -8.69
N ASP A 328 10.54 -29.55 -8.13
CA ASP A 328 10.46 -28.87 -6.83
C ASP A 328 9.96 -27.42 -6.96
N ALA A 329 9.39 -27.08 -8.11
CA ALA A 329 8.94 -25.73 -8.37
C ALA A 329 7.74 -25.35 -7.52
N HIS A 330 7.62 -24.05 -7.25
CA HIS A 330 6.48 -23.43 -6.61
C HIS A 330 6.15 -22.09 -7.26
N ALA A 331 4.90 -21.65 -7.16
CA ALA A 331 4.39 -20.49 -7.86
C ALA A 331 3.73 -19.48 -6.93
N ILE A 332 3.67 -18.23 -7.36
CA ILE A 332 2.83 -17.19 -6.76
C ILE A 332 2.04 -16.46 -7.83
N SER A 333 0.73 -16.35 -7.62
CA SER A 333 -0.19 -15.64 -8.51
C SER A 333 -0.42 -14.22 -8.04
N MET A 334 -0.18 -13.24 -8.92
CA MET A 334 -0.55 -11.83 -8.73
C MET A 334 -1.78 -11.44 -9.57
N ILE A 335 -2.50 -12.43 -10.09
CA ILE A 335 -3.61 -12.24 -11.03
C ILE A 335 -4.85 -11.85 -10.22
N LYS A 336 -5.45 -10.72 -10.58
CA LYS A 336 -6.68 -10.22 -9.97
C LYS A 336 -7.86 -10.59 -10.87
N GLY A 337 -8.60 -11.62 -10.48
CA GLY A 337 -9.74 -12.17 -11.21
C GLY A 337 -10.09 -13.57 -10.70
N VAL A 338 -11.15 -14.13 -11.28
CA VAL A 338 -11.61 -15.51 -11.07
C VAL A 338 -11.75 -16.18 -12.44
N GLU A 339 -11.67 -17.50 -12.48
CA GLU A 339 -12.04 -18.31 -13.63
C GLU A 339 -13.43 -18.88 -13.36
N VAL A 340 -14.35 -18.74 -14.32
CA VAL A 340 -15.67 -19.37 -14.26
C VAL A 340 -15.80 -20.32 -15.43
N ALA A 341 -15.92 -21.60 -15.13
CA ALA A 341 -16.10 -22.67 -16.10
C ALA A 341 -17.09 -23.71 -15.54
N ASP A 342 -18.01 -24.19 -16.37
CA ASP A 342 -18.97 -25.24 -16.02
C ASP A 342 -19.72 -25.00 -14.68
N HIS A 343 -20.18 -23.77 -14.46
CA HIS A 343 -20.85 -23.33 -13.22
C HIS A 343 -20.01 -23.41 -11.94
N ASN A 344 -18.70 -23.64 -12.07
CA ASN A 344 -17.73 -23.56 -10.99
C ASN A 344 -16.94 -22.27 -11.10
N ILE A 345 -16.41 -21.84 -9.96
CA ILE A 345 -15.57 -20.66 -9.84
C ILE A 345 -14.26 -21.05 -9.15
N SER A 346 -13.15 -20.64 -9.75
CA SER A 346 -11.80 -20.93 -9.24
C SER A 346 -10.97 -19.66 -9.18
N ILE A 347 -10.07 -19.60 -8.19
CA ILE A 347 -9.03 -18.57 -8.15
C ILE A 347 -7.85 -19.00 -9.03
N TYR A 348 -7.15 -18.04 -9.64
CA TYR A 348 -6.02 -18.39 -10.52
C TYR A 348 -4.86 -19.10 -9.82
N ALA A 349 -4.73 -18.94 -8.50
CA ALA A 349 -3.75 -19.72 -7.75
C ALA A 349 -4.07 -21.23 -7.81
N ASP A 350 -5.34 -21.63 -7.72
CA ASP A 350 -5.75 -23.03 -7.84
C ASP A 350 -5.64 -23.50 -9.30
N VAL A 351 -6.06 -22.67 -10.26
CA VAL A 351 -5.91 -22.97 -11.70
C VAL A 351 -4.44 -23.24 -12.07
N ILE A 352 -3.50 -22.43 -11.57
CA ILE A 352 -2.06 -22.62 -11.81
C ILE A 352 -1.56 -23.88 -11.11
N GLN A 353 -1.95 -24.10 -9.85
CA GLN A 353 -1.56 -25.27 -9.08
C GLN A 353 -2.01 -26.57 -9.76
N GLU A 354 -3.26 -26.64 -10.23
CA GLU A 354 -3.80 -27.79 -10.94
C GLU A 354 -3.11 -28.00 -12.30
N ALA A 355 -2.92 -26.94 -13.08
CA ALA A 355 -2.36 -27.03 -14.42
C ALA A 355 -0.88 -27.47 -14.43
N LEU A 356 -0.12 -27.09 -13.40
CA LEU A 356 1.32 -27.36 -13.30
C LEU A 356 1.67 -28.42 -12.26
N ASN A 357 0.71 -28.83 -11.42
CA ASN A 357 0.93 -29.74 -10.30
C ASN A 357 2.02 -29.27 -9.33
N ILE A 358 2.01 -27.98 -8.99
CA ILE A 358 2.97 -27.35 -8.07
C ILE A 358 2.28 -26.43 -7.05
N PRO A 359 2.81 -26.25 -5.83
CA PRO A 359 2.27 -25.29 -4.87
C PRO A 359 2.12 -23.89 -5.45
N CYS A 360 0.95 -23.25 -5.31
CA CYS A 360 0.77 -21.87 -5.77
C CYS A 360 0.21 -20.93 -4.69
N ALA A 361 1.00 -19.97 -4.22
CA ALA A 361 0.59 -18.88 -3.35
C ALA A 361 -0.16 -17.78 -4.12
N ALA A 362 -0.69 -16.78 -3.40
CA ALA A 362 -1.28 -15.58 -3.99
C ALA A 362 -0.62 -14.31 -3.42
N LEU A 363 -0.58 -13.24 -4.21
CA LEU A 363 -0.16 -11.91 -3.76
C LEU A 363 -1.13 -10.86 -4.28
N SER A 364 -1.74 -10.13 -3.35
CA SER A 364 -2.63 -9.00 -3.64
C SER A 364 -2.44 -7.89 -2.61
N GLY A 365 -2.87 -6.67 -2.93
CA GLY A 365 -2.64 -5.49 -2.10
C GLY A 365 -2.92 -4.18 -2.83
N ALA A 366 -2.96 -3.09 -2.06
CA ALA A 366 -3.13 -1.72 -2.52
C ALA A 366 -1.89 -1.21 -3.28
N ASN A 367 -1.71 -1.68 -4.52
CA ASN A 367 -0.48 -1.50 -5.29
C ASN A 367 -0.71 -0.77 -6.62
N ILE A 368 -0.98 0.54 -6.57
CA ILE A 368 -1.07 1.38 -7.78
C ILE A 368 0.29 1.37 -8.48
N ALA A 369 0.28 0.89 -9.73
CA ALA A 369 1.54 0.51 -10.35
C ALA A 369 2.51 1.71 -10.57
N ASN A 370 1.97 2.88 -10.91
CA ASN A 370 2.81 4.07 -11.08
C ASN A 370 3.41 4.57 -9.75
N GLU A 371 2.72 4.40 -8.63
CA GLU A 371 3.17 4.88 -7.32
C GLU A 371 4.29 3.99 -6.76
N VAL A 372 4.14 2.68 -6.89
CA VAL A 372 5.21 1.73 -6.53
C VAL A 372 6.43 1.94 -7.43
N ALA A 373 6.24 2.22 -8.73
CA ALA A 373 7.34 2.50 -9.66
C ALA A 373 8.10 3.78 -9.27
N ALA A 374 7.37 4.79 -8.77
CA ALA A 374 7.92 6.02 -8.25
C ALA A 374 8.59 5.84 -6.87
N GLY A 375 8.58 4.64 -6.30
CA GLY A 375 9.13 4.35 -4.98
C GLY A 375 8.35 5.08 -3.88
N LEU A 376 7.04 5.21 -4.03
CA LEU A 376 6.15 5.60 -2.94
C LEU A 376 5.84 4.37 -2.08
N PHE A 377 5.50 4.63 -0.82
CA PHE A 377 5.20 3.57 0.13
C PHE A 377 3.90 2.85 -0.26
N SER A 378 3.93 1.52 -0.24
CA SER A 378 2.73 0.68 -0.34
C SER A 378 2.91 -0.62 0.43
N GLU A 379 1.80 -1.28 0.71
CA GLU A 379 1.75 -2.58 1.38
C GLU A 379 1.11 -3.62 0.47
N THR A 380 1.50 -4.87 0.63
CA THR A 380 0.88 -6.01 -0.04
C THR A 380 0.78 -7.21 0.91
N THR A 381 -0.02 -8.19 0.55
CA THR A 381 -0.24 -9.41 1.32
C THR A 381 0.01 -10.64 0.47
N VAL A 382 0.80 -11.57 0.99
CA VAL A 382 1.01 -12.92 0.46
C VAL A 382 0.08 -13.88 1.19
N GLY A 383 -0.76 -14.59 0.44
CA GLY A 383 -1.55 -15.72 0.93
C GLY A 383 -0.82 -17.04 0.69
N TYR A 384 -0.72 -17.89 1.70
CA TYR A 384 -0.14 -19.24 1.62
C TYR A 384 -1.05 -20.30 2.26
N ARG A 385 -0.82 -21.59 1.99
CA ARG A 385 -1.57 -22.71 2.60
C ARG A 385 -0.88 -23.23 3.87
N PRO A 386 -1.60 -23.85 4.84
CA PRO A 386 -1.06 -24.22 6.17
C PRO A 386 0.32 -24.89 6.19
N HIS A 387 0.63 -25.75 5.21
CA HIS A 387 1.89 -26.48 5.13
C HIS A 387 2.96 -25.82 4.25
N GLN A 388 2.70 -24.61 3.75
CA GLN A 388 3.52 -23.90 2.76
C GLN A 388 4.12 -22.60 3.30
N ARG A 389 4.17 -22.43 4.63
CA ARG A 389 4.77 -21.23 5.24
C ARG A 389 6.22 -21.03 4.83
N HIS A 390 7.00 -22.10 4.75
CA HIS A 390 8.39 -22.06 4.28
C HIS A 390 8.51 -21.48 2.86
N LEU A 391 7.54 -21.75 1.98
CA LEU A 391 7.48 -21.13 0.65
C LEU A 391 7.11 -19.64 0.72
N ALA A 392 6.22 -19.28 1.64
CA ALA A 392 5.82 -17.89 1.88
C ALA A 392 7.01 -17.02 2.32
N ASP A 393 7.92 -17.55 3.13
CA ASP A 393 9.13 -16.85 3.57
C ASP A 393 10.02 -16.46 2.38
N TYR A 394 10.12 -17.30 1.34
CA TYR A 394 10.81 -16.93 0.09
C TYR A 394 10.12 -15.76 -0.59
N TYR A 395 8.79 -15.76 -0.71
CA TYR A 395 8.06 -14.64 -1.35
C TYR A 395 8.20 -13.34 -0.56
N VAL A 396 8.16 -13.38 0.77
CA VAL A 396 8.38 -12.21 1.61
C VAL A 396 9.80 -11.68 1.40
N LYS A 397 10.83 -12.54 1.46
CA LYS A 397 12.23 -12.15 1.23
C LYS A 397 12.46 -11.60 -0.19
N LEU A 398 11.73 -12.12 -1.17
CA LEU A 398 11.84 -11.73 -2.57
C LEU A 398 11.17 -10.38 -2.87
N PHE A 399 10.01 -10.09 -2.28
CA PHE A 399 9.24 -8.88 -2.59
C PHE A 399 9.40 -7.74 -1.57
N ASP A 400 9.72 -8.02 -0.30
CA ASP A 400 9.75 -6.98 0.75
C ASP A 400 10.88 -6.00 0.51
N THR A 401 10.54 -4.71 0.56
CA THR A 401 11.49 -3.61 0.53
C THR A 401 11.02 -2.52 1.49
N PRO A 402 11.88 -1.57 1.92
CA PRO A 402 11.45 -0.47 2.79
C PRO A 402 10.26 0.36 2.28
N LYS A 403 9.98 0.34 0.98
CA LYS A 403 8.88 1.08 0.32
C LYS A 403 7.75 0.16 -0.15
N PHE A 404 7.95 -1.14 -0.16
CA PHE A 404 6.97 -2.14 -0.57
C PHE A 404 6.94 -3.22 0.51
N ARG A 405 6.11 -3.02 1.54
CA ARG A 405 6.07 -3.91 2.69
C ARG A 405 5.17 -5.10 2.42
N VAL A 406 5.65 -6.30 2.73
CA VAL A 406 4.94 -7.55 2.46
C VAL A 406 4.53 -8.18 3.78
N GLY A 407 3.21 -8.25 4.02
CA GLY A 407 2.63 -9.12 5.03
C GLY A 407 2.37 -10.52 4.45
N MET A 408 2.28 -11.54 5.30
CA MET A 408 1.86 -12.87 4.88
C MET A 408 0.78 -13.44 5.81
N ILE A 409 -0.17 -14.18 5.24
CA ILE A 409 -1.26 -14.83 5.96
C ILE A 409 -1.52 -16.21 5.37
N GLU A 410 -2.05 -17.11 6.20
CA GLU A 410 -2.44 -18.45 5.78
C GLU A 410 -3.86 -18.44 5.19
N ASP A 411 -4.02 -17.78 4.03
CA ASP A 411 -5.29 -17.66 3.30
C ASP A 411 -5.05 -17.27 1.83
N VAL A 412 -4.87 -18.26 0.95
CA VAL A 412 -4.68 -18.05 -0.51
C VAL A 412 -5.97 -17.54 -1.17
N ALA A 413 -7.11 -18.14 -0.80
CA ALA A 413 -8.40 -17.86 -1.41
C ALA A 413 -8.88 -16.45 -1.07
N GLY A 414 -8.86 -16.06 0.21
CA GLY A 414 -9.23 -14.72 0.66
C GLY A 414 -8.37 -13.64 -0.01
N VAL A 415 -7.04 -13.80 -0.08
CA VAL A 415 -6.15 -12.83 -0.76
C VAL A 415 -6.49 -12.68 -2.24
N SER A 416 -6.75 -13.79 -2.93
CA SER A 416 -7.11 -13.81 -4.35
C SER A 416 -8.46 -13.15 -4.60
N LEU A 417 -9.48 -13.52 -3.81
CA LEU A 417 -10.86 -13.04 -3.95
C LEU A 417 -11.00 -11.57 -3.59
N CYS A 418 -10.25 -11.08 -2.60
CA CYS A 418 -10.20 -9.64 -2.32
C CYS A 418 -9.72 -8.86 -3.56
N GLY A 419 -8.69 -9.36 -4.25
CA GLY A 419 -8.16 -8.74 -5.47
C GLY A 419 -9.14 -8.77 -6.65
N ALA A 420 -9.92 -9.84 -6.79
CA ALA A 420 -10.90 -10.02 -7.86
C ALA A 420 -12.16 -9.18 -7.63
N LEU A 421 -12.86 -9.41 -6.50
CA LEU A 421 -14.21 -8.91 -6.25
C LEU A 421 -14.26 -7.40 -5.98
N LYS A 422 -13.18 -6.79 -5.47
CA LYS A 422 -13.11 -5.33 -5.25
C LYS A 422 -13.39 -4.52 -6.53
N ASN A 423 -13.10 -5.08 -7.70
CA ASN A 423 -13.28 -4.39 -8.96
C ASN A 423 -14.76 -4.18 -9.28
N ILE A 424 -15.63 -5.09 -8.83
CA ILE A 424 -17.09 -4.92 -8.89
C ILE A 424 -17.49 -3.73 -8.02
N VAL A 425 -17.06 -3.71 -6.76
CA VAL A 425 -17.38 -2.63 -5.82
C VAL A 425 -16.87 -1.27 -6.32
N ALA A 426 -15.70 -1.25 -6.99
CA ALA A 426 -15.17 -0.05 -7.60
C ALA A 426 -16.00 0.48 -8.78
N VAL A 427 -16.70 -0.40 -9.53
CA VAL A 427 -17.72 0.03 -10.49
C VAL A 427 -18.85 0.75 -9.75
N GLY A 428 -19.40 0.14 -8.69
CA GLY A 428 -20.42 0.77 -7.85
C GLY A 428 -20.00 2.15 -7.32
N ALA A 429 -18.77 2.26 -6.81
CA ALA A 429 -18.21 3.53 -6.34
C ALA A 429 -18.11 4.59 -7.45
N GLY A 430 -17.79 4.18 -8.69
CA GLY A 430 -17.77 5.08 -9.84
C GLY A 430 -19.16 5.48 -10.32
N LEU A 431 -20.17 4.61 -10.22
CA LEU A 431 -21.56 4.98 -10.49
C LEU A 431 -22.02 6.10 -9.54
N VAL A 432 -21.70 5.98 -8.25
CA VAL A 432 -21.96 7.02 -7.24
C VAL A 432 -21.27 8.35 -7.58
N ASP A 433 -20.00 8.30 -7.99
CA ASP A 433 -19.26 9.49 -8.42
C ASP A 433 -19.92 10.14 -9.65
N GLY A 434 -20.40 9.33 -10.60
CA GLY A 434 -21.09 9.79 -11.80
C GLY A 434 -22.44 10.45 -11.52
N LEU A 435 -23.16 9.95 -10.51
CA LEU A 435 -24.45 10.48 -10.06
C LEU A 435 -24.33 11.71 -9.14
N GLY A 436 -23.12 12.01 -8.64
CA GLY A 436 -22.89 13.15 -7.76
C GLY A 436 -23.46 12.98 -6.33
N TRP A 437 -23.67 11.74 -5.87
CA TRP A 437 -24.29 11.44 -4.57
C TRP A 437 -23.36 11.60 -3.36
N GLY A 438 -22.09 11.95 -3.58
CA GLY A 438 -21.16 12.34 -2.52
C GLY A 438 -20.59 11.19 -1.69
N GLY A 439 -19.81 11.57 -0.66
CA GLY A 439 -18.98 10.63 0.11
C GLY A 439 -19.73 9.62 0.97
N ASN A 440 -20.89 9.98 1.53
CA ASN A 440 -21.66 9.11 2.42
C ASN A 440 -22.18 7.87 1.68
N VAL A 441 -22.78 8.07 0.50
CA VAL A 441 -23.27 6.96 -0.32
C VAL A 441 -22.11 6.10 -0.81
N LYS A 442 -21.00 6.74 -1.22
CA LYS A 442 -19.79 6.02 -1.65
C LYS A 442 -19.24 5.12 -0.54
N ALA A 443 -19.16 5.63 0.69
CA ALA A 443 -18.74 4.86 1.85
C ALA A 443 -19.72 3.70 2.15
N ALA A 444 -21.03 3.91 2.02
CA ALA A 444 -22.03 2.85 2.17
C ALA A 444 -21.84 1.73 1.12
N ILE A 445 -21.66 2.08 -0.16
CA ILE A 445 -21.36 1.13 -1.23
C ILE A 445 -20.09 0.33 -0.94
N MET A 446 -19.02 1.00 -0.50
CA MET A 446 -17.77 0.33 -0.15
C MET A 446 -17.94 -0.64 1.02
N ARG A 447 -18.69 -0.26 2.06
CA ARG A 447 -18.98 -1.11 3.21
C ARG A 447 -19.85 -2.32 2.82
N ILE A 448 -20.92 -2.11 2.06
CA ILE A 448 -21.79 -3.19 1.55
C ILE A 448 -20.94 -4.16 0.71
N GLY A 449 -20.17 -3.61 -0.23
CA GLY A 449 -19.30 -4.39 -1.10
C GLY A 449 -18.27 -5.21 -0.34
N LEU A 450 -17.61 -4.64 0.69
CA LEU A 450 -16.69 -5.39 1.54
C LEU A 450 -17.38 -6.59 2.22
N MET A 451 -18.62 -6.40 2.70
CA MET A 451 -19.37 -7.47 3.35
C MET A 451 -19.81 -8.55 2.36
N GLU A 452 -20.24 -8.18 1.15
CA GLU A 452 -20.56 -9.15 0.09
C GLU A 452 -19.32 -9.91 -0.38
N MET A 453 -18.18 -9.23 -0.56
CA MET A 453 -16.90 -9.88 -0.88
C MET A 453 -16.52 -10.93 0.17
N ARG A 454 -16.62 -10.57 1.45
CA ARG A 454 -16.35 -11.46 2.58
C ARG A 454 -17.33 -12.64 2.61
N ARG A 455 -18.64 -12.38 2.49
CA ARG A 455 -19.69 -13.41 2.49
C ARG A 455 -19.47 -14.40 1.35
N PHE A 456 -19.29 -13.90 0.13
CA PHE A 456 -19.05 -14.70 -1.06
C PHE A 456 -17.88 -15.65 -0.87
N SER A 457 -16.78 -15.11 -0.35
CA SER A 457 -15.56 -15.89 -0.19
C SER A 457 -15.70 -16.97 0.88
N LEU A 458 -16.35 -16.66 2.02
CA LEU A 458 -16.60 -17.65 3.09
C LEU A 458 -17.61 -18.72 2.68
N GLU A 459 -18.53 -18.40 1.77
CA GLU A 459 -19.60 -19.31 1.34
C GLU A 459 -19.14 -20.29 0.26
N PHE A 460 -18.27 -19.85 -0.66
CA PHE A 460 -17.92 -20.62 -1.85
C PHE A 460 -16.48 -21.13 -1.89
N PHE A 461 -15.64 -20.77 -0.92
CA PHE A 461 -14.24 -21.20 -0.86
C PHE A 461 -13.87 -21.70 0.53
N GLU A 462 -13.05 -22.74 0.57
CA GLU A 462 -12.55 -23.32 1.81
C GLU A 462 -11.38 -22.50 2.38
N ASN A 463 -11.18 -22.58 3.70
CA ASN A 463 -10.05 -22.00 4.43
C ASN A 463 -9.90 -20.47 4.29
N VAL A 464 -10.98 -19.78 3.90
CA VAL A 464 -11.03 -18.31 3.87
C VAL A 464 -11.13 -17.77 5.30
N ARG A 465 -10.30 -16.78 5.62
CA ARG A 465 -10.30 -16.11 6.93
C ARG A 465 -11.04 -14.76 6.83
N PRO A 466 -12.05 -14.51 7.68
CA PRO A 466 -12.75 -13.22 7.74
C PRO A 466 -11.83 -12.01 7.85
N GLU A 467 -10.74 -12.13 8.60
CA GLU A 467 -9.78 -11.08 8.92
C GLU A 467 -8.99 -10.64 7.68
N THR A 468 -8.86 -11.53 6.67
CA THR A 468 -8.22 -11.21 5.39
C THR A 468 -8.85 -9.98 4.74
N PHE A 469 -10.17 -9.83 4.85
CA PHE A 469 -10.92 -8.73 4.24
C PHE A 469 -10.75 -7.41 4.98
N THR A 470 -10.59 -7.45 6.31
CA THR A 470 -10.67 -6.26 7.17
C THR A 470 -9.31 -5.79 7.69
N GLU A 471 -8.31 -6.66 7.77
CA GLU A 471 -7.04 -6.37 8.43
C GLU A 471 -5.85 -6.30 7.48
N THR A 472 -6.01 -6.77 6.24
CA THR A 472 -4.88 -6.92 5.30
C THR A 472 -4.92 -5.91 4.17
N SER A 473 -3.76 -5.68 3.55
CA SER A 473 -3.66 -4.82 2.37
C SER A 473 -4.47 -5.38 1.20
N ALA A 474 -4.53 -6.71 1.04
CA ALA A 474 -5.30 -7.35 -0.01
C ALA A 474 -6.80 -7.03 0.07
N GLY A 475 -7.35 -6.92 1.28
CA GLY A 475 -8.76 -6.64 1.55
C GLY A 475 -9.11 -5.16 1.49
N VAL A 476 -9.35 -4.57 2.66
CA VAL A 476 -9.91 -3.22 2.81
C VAL A 476 -9.03 -2.15 2.16
N ALA A 477 -7.71 -2.24 2.23
CA ALA A 477 -6.83 -1.22 1.66
C ALA A 477 -6.91 -1.20 0.13
N ASP A 478 -6.82 -2.37 -0.52
CA ASP A 478 -6.91 -2.46 -1.98
C ASP A 478 -8.30 -2.05 -2.48
N LEU A 479 -9.36 -2.39 -1.74
CA LEU A 479 -10.71 -1.93 -2.01
C LEU A 479 -10.80 -0.40 -1.99
N ILE A 480 -10.35 0.24 -0.91
CA ILE A 480 -10.36 1.71 -0.77
C ILE A 480 -9.60 2.37 -1.92
N THR A 481 -8.34 1.98 -2.13
CA THR A 481 -7.50 2.57 -3.17
C THR A 481 -8.13 2.43 -4.57
N THR A 482 -8.80 1.31 -4.84
CA THR A 482 -9.47 1.08 -6.13
C THR A 482 -10.74 1.92 -6.29
N CYS A 483 -11.53 2.08 -5.23
CA CYS A 483 -12.76 2.88 -5.24
C CYS A 483 -12.50 4.40 -5.34
N TYR A 484 -11.29 4.88 -5.03
CA TYR A 484 -10.89 6.28 -5.21
C TYR A 484 -10.10 6.54 -6.50
N GLY A 485 -9.18 5.65 -6.89
CA GLY A 485 -8.23 5.90 -7.98
C GLY A 485 -8.29 4.92 -9.16
N GLY A 486 -9.17 3.92 -9.13
CA GLY A 486 -9.15 2.81 -10.09
C GLY A 486 -9.75 3.11 -11.46
N ARG A 487 -9.31 2.34 -12.47
CA ARG A 487 -9.88 2.34 -13.84
C ARG A 487 -11.36 1.99 -13.86
N ASN A 488 -11.78 1.03 -13.01
CA ASN A 488 -13.18 0.61 -12.87
C ASN A 488 -14.06 1.78 -12.43
N ARG A 489 -13.64 2.50 -11.38
CA ARG A 489 -14.28 3.72 -10.90
C ARG A 489 -14.39 4.79 -12.00
N LYS A 490 -13.27 5.09 -12.68
CA LYS A 490 -13.22 6.10 -13.75
C LYS A 490 -14.21 5.79 -14.89
N CYS A 491 -14.25 4.54 -15.35
CA CYS A 491 -15.15 4.15 -16.46
C CYS A 491 -16.61 4.14 -16.03
N ALA A 492 -16.93 3.70 -14.81
CA ALA A 492 -18.29 3.72 -14.28
C ALA A 492 -18.81 5.16 -14.06
N GLU A 493 -17.94 6.08 -13.62
CA GLU A 493 -18.28 7.50 -13.55
C GLU A 493 -18.61 8.07 -14.94
N ALA A 494 -17.77 7.76 -15.94
CA ALA A 494 -18.00 8.19 -17.32
C ALA A 494 -19.26 7.55 -17.93
N PHE A 495 -19.59 6.31 -17.57
CA PHE A 495 -20.81 5.62 -17.98
C PHE A 495 -22.06 6.40 -17.57
N VAL A 496 -22.15 6.84 -16.31
CA VAL A 496 -23.29 7.64 -15.86
C VAL A 496 -23.36 8.98 -16.60
N LYS A 497 -22.21 9.65 -16.77
CA LYS A 497 -22.13 10.99 -17.38
C LYS A 497 -22.43 11.01 -18.88
N THR A 498 -22.11 9.94 -19.59
CA THR A 498 -22.16 9.90 -21.07
C THR A 498 -23.18 8.91 -21.62
N ARG A 499 -23.61 7.94 -20.80
CA ARG A 499 -24.43 6.78 -21.19
C ARG A 499 -23.84 5.94 -22.34
N LYS A 500 -22.56 6.12 -22.65
CA LYS A 500 -21.84 5.27 -23.62
C LYS A 500 -21.66 3.85 -23.05
N PRO A 501 -21.71 2.80 -23.89
CA PRO A 501 -21.41 1.44 -23.46
C PRO A 501 -19.99 1.30 -22.87
N PHE A 502 -19.83 0.38 -21.90
CA PHE A 502 -18.53 0.16 -21.24
C PHE A 502 -17.38 -0.21 -22.19
N HIS A 503 -17.65 -0.96 -23.27
CA HIS A 503 -16.61 -1.31 -24.25
C HIS A 503 -16.08 -0.09 -25.02
N VAL A 504 -16.94 0.92 -25.25
CA VAL A 504 -16.52 2.20 -25.86
C VAL A 504 -15.68 2.99 -24.87
N LEU A 505 -16.12 3.08 -23.62
CA LEU A 505 -15.39 3.79 -22.57
C LEU A 505 -14.04 3.14 -22.23
N GLU A 506 -13.94 1.82 -22.29
CA GLU A 506 -12.67 1.08 -22.18
C GLU A 506 -11.68 1.58 -23.25
N ALA A 507 -12.11 1.60 -24.52
CA ALA A 507 -11.26 2.04 -25.63
C ALA A 507 -10.86 3.52 -25.49
N GLU A 508 -11.81 4.39 -25.14
CA GLU A 508 -11.59 5.84 -25.04
C GLU A 508 -10.73 6.23 -23.82
N LEU A 509 -10.88 5.56 -22.67
CA LEU A 509 -10.34 6.05 -21.39
C LEU A 509 -9.13 5.28 -20.88
N LEU A 510 -8.90 4.05 -21.36
CA LEU A 510 -7.93 3.12 -20.78
C LEU A 510 -6.72 2.84 -21.67
N ASN A 511 -6.60 3.46 -22.85
CA ASN A 511 -5.43 3.39 -23.73
C ASN A 511 -4.93 1.94 -23.95
N GLY A 512 -5.84 1.02 -24.28
CA GLY A 512 -5.55 -0.40 -24.51
C GLY A 512 -5.52 -1.28 -23.26
N GLN A 513 -5.75 -0.75 -22.06
CA GLN A 513 -5.92 -1.56 -20.86
C GLN A 513 -7.37 -2.05 -20.69
N LYS A 514 -7.55 -3.27 -20.17
CA LYS A 514 -8.87 -3.89 -19.97
C LYS A 514 -9.59 -3.46 -18.69
N LEU A 515 -10.91 -3.36 -18.77
CA LEU A 515 -11.87 -3.04 -17.70
C LEU A 515 -12.40 -4.32 -17.06
N GLN A 516 -11.68 -4.83 -16.07
CA GLN A 516 -11.98 -6.12 -15.46
C GLN A 516 -13.27 -6.13 -14.61
N GLY A 517 -13.67 -5.00 -14.01
CA GLY A 517 -14.76 -4.98 -13.02
C GLY A 517 -16.12 -5.40 -13.57
N THR A 518 -16.43 -5.03 -14.81
CA THR A 518 -17.67 -5.43 -15.49
C THR A 518 -17.66 -6.92 -15.85
N GLU A 519 -16.52 -7.44 -16.29
CA GLU A 519 -16.38 -8.87 -16.61
C GLU A 519 -16.52 -9.72 -15.35
N THR A 520 -15.80 -9.35 -14.27
CA THR A 520 -15.91 -10.05 -12.98
C THR A 520 -17.34 -9.98 -12.41
N ALA A 521 -18.07 -8.89 -12.61
CA ALA A 521 -19.48 -8.80 -12.19
C ALA A 521 -20.37 -9.78 -12.95
N LYS A 522 -20.11 -9.99 -14.25
CA LYS A 522 -20.80 -10.98 -15.08
C LYS A 522 -20.48 -12.40 -14.61
N ASP A 523 -19.21 -12.73 -14.44
CA ASP A 523 -18.75 -14.06 -14.03
C ASP A 523 -19.35 -14.47 -12.67
N VAL A 524 -19.30 -13.55 -11.69
CA VAL A 524 -19.87 -13.76 -10.35
C VAL A 524 -21.39 -13.88 -10.41
N TYR A 525 -22.08 -13.06 -11.21
CA TYR A 525 -23.52 -13.14 -11.37
C TYR A 525 -23.96 -14.48 -11.96
N GLU A 526 -23.31 -14.93 -13.04
CA GLU A 526 -23.62 -16.22 -13.70
C GLU A 526 -23.38 -17.40 -12.76
N PHE A 527 -22.28 -17.35 -11.99
CA PHE A 527 -22.02 -18.32 -10.93
C PHE A 527 -23.13 -18.30 -9.86
N LEU A 528 -23.46 -17.14 -9.28
CA LEU A 528 -24.52 -17.02 -8.28
C LEU A 528 -25.89 -17.46 -8.80
N GLN A 529 -26.18 -17.19 -10.09
CA GLN A 529 -27.40 -17.62 -10.76
C GLN A 529 -27.49 -19.13 -10.83
N SER A 530 -26.41 -19.82 -11.20
CA SER A 530 -26.35 -21.28 -11.20
C SER A 530 -26.55 -21.92 -9.83
N ARG A 531 -26.29 -21.17 -8.75
CA ARG A 531 -26.49 -21.60 -7.36
C ARG A 531 -27.82 -21.16 -6.77
N GLY A 532 -28.63 -20.37 -7.48
CA GLY A 532 -29.89 -19.83 -6.97
C GLY A 532 -29.71 -18.80 -5.84
N LYS A 533 -28.56 -18.12 -5.79
CA LYS A 533 -28.16 -17.25 -4.66
C LYS A 533 -27.99 -15.77 -5.01
N VAL A 534 -28.37 -15.36 -6.22
CA VAL A 534 -28.21 -13.97 -6.72
C VAL A 534 -28.81 -12.93 -5.77
N ASP A 535 -29.96 -13.23 -5.18
CA ASP A 535 -30.67 -12.30 -4.28
C ASP A 535 -29.98 -12.11 -2.91
N GLU A 536 -29.01 -12.96 -2.57
CA GLU A 536 -28.21 -12.84 -1.34
C GLU A 536 -27.05 -11.81 -1.48
N TYR A 537 -26.80 -11.33 -2.70
CA TYR A 537 -25.71 -10.43 -3.07
C TYR A 537 -26.23 -9.19 -3.83
N PRO A 538 -27.05 -8.34 -3.17
CA PRO A 538 -27.79 -7.25 -3.82
C PRO A 538 -26.90 -6.23 -4.55
N LEU A 539 -25.72 -5.88 -4.02
CA LEU A 539 -24.82 -4.94 -4.66
C LEU A 539 -24.21 -5.53 -5.93
N MET A 540 -23.62 -6.75 -5.85
CA MET A 540 -23.05 -7.42 -7.02
C MET A 540 -24.12 -7.66 -8.10
N LYS A 541 -25.31 -8.08 -7.71
CA LYS A 541 -26.49 -8.22 -8.59
C LYS A 541 -26.82 -6.91 -9.29
N THR A 542 -27.00 -5.84 -8.52
CA THR A 542 -27.42 -4.53 -9.05
C THR A 542 -26.37 -3.95 -9.99
N ILE A 543 -25.08 -4.09 -9.67
CA ILE A 543 -23.99 -3.66 -10.55
C ILE A 543 -24.03 -4.42 -11.88
N TYR A 544 -24.23 -5.74 -11.86
CA TYR A 544 -24.41 -6.52 -13.08
C TYR A 544 -25.62 -6.04 -13.90
N GLU A 545 -26.78 -5.83 -13.26
CA GLU A 545 -27.99 -5.38 -13.94
C GLU A 545 -27.81 -4.00 -14.59
N ILE A 546 -27.08 -3.07 -13.95
CA ILE A 546 -26.73 -1.77 -14.53
C ILE A 546 -25.79 -1.94 -15.73
N CYS A 547 -24.78 -2.81 -15.62
CA CYS A 547 -23.78 -2.98 -16.67
C CYS A 547 -24.31 -3.73 -17.90
N PHE A 548 -25.23 -4.68 -17.73
CA PHE A 548 -25.61 -5.62 -18.78
C PHE A 548 -27.12 -5.74 -19.05
N LYS A 549 -27.99 -5.31 -18.12
CA LYS A 549 -29.45 -5.41 -18.26
C LYS A 549 -30.14 -4.06 -18.45
N GLY A 550 -29.38 -2.96 -18.50
CA GLY A 550 -29.90 -1.62 -18.74
C GLY A 550 -30.64 -1.01 -17.54
N LEU A 551 -30.40 -1.52 -16.33
CA LEU A 551 -30.92 -0.92 -15.10
C LEU A 551 -30.38 0.51 -14.96
N ASP A 552 -31.23 1.48 -14.60
CA ASP A 552 -30.75 2.84 -14.42
C ASP A 552 -29.86 2.95 -13.16
N PRO A 553 -28.66 3.57 -13.25
CA PRO A 553 -27.79 3.77 -12.11
C PRO A 553 -28.44 4.45 -10.89
N SER A 554 -29.48 5.27 -11.09
CA SER A 554 -30.20 5.92 -10.00
C SER A 554 -30.91 4.94 -9.07
N GLN A 555 -31.16 3.70 -9.52
CA GLN A 555 -31.77 2.65 -8.69
C GLN A 555 -30.77 1.92 -7.80
N LEU A 556 -29.47 2.28 -7.85
CA LEU A 556 -28.42 1.55 -7.13
C LEU A 556 -28.72 1.44 -5.64
N THR A 557 -29.15 2.50 -4.95
CA THR A 557 -29.39 2.48 -3.49
C THR A 557 -30.73 1.89 -3.08
N GLU A 558 -31.73 1.89 -3.95
CA GLU A 558 -33.08 1.36 -3.66
C GLU A 558 -33.09 -0.18 -3.59
N ARG A 559 -32.04 -0.82 -4.13
CA ARG A 559 -31.91 -2.28 -4.25
C ARG A 559 -30.91 -2.90 -3.27
N LEU A 560 -30.36 -2.13 -2.33
CA LEU A 560 -29.38 -2.57 -1.32
C LEU A 560 -30.04 -2.65 0.06
#